data_AF-A0A497N2C2-F1
#
_entry.id   AF-A0A497N2C2-F1
#
_cell.length_a   1.000
_cell.length_b   1.000
_cell.length_c   1.000
_cell.angle_alpha   90.00
_cell.angle_beta   90.00
_cell.angle_gamma   90.00
#
_symmetry.space_group_name_H-M   'P 1'
#
loop_
_entity.id
_entity.type
_entity.pdbx_description
1 polymer ?
#
loop_
_entity_poly.entity_id
_entity_poly.type
_entity_poly.pdbx_seq_one_letter_code
_entity_poly.pdbx_strand_id
1 'polypeptide(L)' 'MIYDPKIRMYTCKSCGLTLTYMEIVEARRRNMPFDEEEARRQRRREYLKWWLSRK' A
#
# COMPACT_ATOMS: atom_id res chain seq x y z
N MET A 1 8.06 8.28 -9.02
CA MET A 1 8.65 7.28 -9.94
C MET A 1 8.30 7.67 -11.37
N ILE A 2 9.11 7.30 -12.35
CA ILE A 2 8.88 7.47 -13.79
C ILE A 2 8.66 6.07 -14.36
N TYR A 3 7.67 5.88 -15.23
CA TYR A 3 7.49 4.63 -15.95
C TYR A 3 8.14 4.70 -17.33
N ASP A 4 9.00 3.75 -17.65
CA ASP A 4 9.56 3.58 -18.98
C ASP A 4 8.77 2.49 -19.74
N PRO A 5 7.99 2.87 -20.78
CA PRO A 5 7.17 1.93 -21.53
C PRO A 5 7.97 0.97 -22.42
N LYS A 6 9.21 1.30 -22.79
CA LYS A 6 10.04 0.45 -23.67
C LYS A 6 10.50 -0.81 -22.94
N ILE A 7 10.92 -0.63 -21.69
CA ILE A 7 11.43 -1.72 -20.84
C ILE A 7 10.40 -2.18 -19.80
N ARG A 8 9.25 -1.52 -19.70
CA ARG A 8 8.17 -1.78 -18.73
C ARG A 8 8.64 -1.73 -17.28
N MET A 9 9.54 -0.79 -16.97
CA MET A 9 10.12 -0.61 -15.64
C MET A 9 9.76 0.76 -15.06
N TYR A 10 9.85 0.86 -13.74
CA TYR A 10 9.63 2.06 -12.97
C TYR A 10 10.95 2.53 -12.35
N THR A 11 11.35 3.76 -12.62
CA THR A 11 12.55 4.40 -12.07
C THR A 11 12.18 5.34 -10.94
N CYS A 12 12.87 5.26 -9.80
CA CYS A 12 12.74 6.24 -8.73
C CYS A 12 13.54 7.51 -9.04
N LYS A 13 12.90 8.69 -8.97
CA LYS A 13 13.56 9.98 -9.24
C LYS A 13 14.59 10.37 -8.16
N SER A 14 14.43 9.85 -6.94
CA SER A 14 15.24 10.26 -5.80
C SER A 14 16.50 9.39 -5.62
N CYS A 15 16.43 8.09 -5.93
CA CYS A 15 17.53 7.16 -5.73
C CYS A 15 17.99 6.43 -7.00
N GLY A 16 17.32 6.63 -8.14
CA GLY A 16 17.67 5.98 -9.41
C GLY A 16 17.30 4.50 -9.51
N LEU A 17 16.69 3.92 -8.48
CA LEU A 17 16.31 2.50 -8.47
C LEU A 17 15.29 2.19 -9.57
N THR A 18 15.58 1.18 -10.40
CA THR A 18 14.69 0.62 -11.41
C THR A 18 14.02 -0.65 -10.89
N LEU A 19 12.70 -0.69 -10.88
CA LEU A 19 11.90 -1.83 -10.43
C LEU A 19 10.81 -2.15 -11.45
N THR A 20 10.46 -3.42 -11.58
CA THR A 20 9.23 -3.84 -12.24
C THR A 20 8.01 -3.56 -11.35
N TYR A 21 6.81 -3.64 -11.94
CA TYR A 21 5.58 -3.47 -11.18
C TYR A 21 5.45 -4.46 -10.02
N MET A 22 5.81 -5.73 -10.25
CA MET A 22 5.70 -6.78 -9.24
C MET A 22 6.64 -6.54 -8.06
N GLU A 23 7.89 -6.15 -8.34
CA GLU A 23 8.86 -5.82 -7.28
C GLU A 23 8.40 -4.63 -6.43
N ILE A 24 7.73 -3.63 -7.03
CA ILE A 24 7.13 -2.52 -6.27
C ILE A 24 6.03 -3.02 -5.34
N VAL A 25 5.16 -3.90 -5.82
CA VAL A 25 4.08 -4.47 -5.01
C VAL A 25 4.65 -5.28 -3.85
N GLU A 26 5.66 -6.11 -4.12
CA GLU A 26 6.33 -6.91 -3.09
C GLU A 26 7.08 -6.05 -2.08
N ALA A 27 7.85 -5.05 -2.53
CA ALA A 27 8.54 -4.12 -1.63
C ALA A 27 7.54 -3.35 -0.75
N ARG A 28 6.41 -2.92 -1.31
CA ARG A 28 5.33 -2.27 -0.55
C ARG A 28 4.70 -3.24 0.46
N ARG A 29 4.45 -4.50 0.08
CA ARG A 29 3.92 -5.52 1.00
C ARG A 29 4.90 -5.82 2.14
N ARG A 30 6.20 -5.95 1.84
CA ARG A 30 7.25 -6.21 2.82
C ARG A 30 7.44 -5.06 3.81
N ASN A 31 7.32 -3.82 3.33
CA ASN A 31 7.48 -2.62 4.14
C ASN A 31 6.15 -2.16 4.78
N MET A 32 5.03 -2.83 4.50
CA MET A 32 3.76 -2.53 5.15
C MET A 32 3.83 -3.00 6.61
N PRO A 33 3.67 -2.09 7.59
CA PRO A 33 3.60 -2.52 8.98
C PRO A 33 2.36 -3.38 9.17
N PHE A 34 2.53 -4.59 9.72
CA PHE A 34 1.44 -5.52 10.03
C PHE A 34 0.32 -4.85 10.86
N ASP A 35 0.72 -3.95 11.76
CA ASP A 35 -0.14 -3.20 12.67
C ASP A 35 -1.09 -2.23 11.94
N GLU A 36 -0.69 -1.68 10.79
CA GLU A 36 -1.51 -0.70 10.09
C GLU A 36 -2.79 -1.32 9.48
N GLU A 37 -2.70 -2.59 9.07
CA GLU A 37 -3.85 -3.34 8.58
C GLU A 37 -4.80 -3.73 9.71
N GLU A 38 -4.26 -4.18 10.83
CA GLU A 38 -4.97 -4.48 12.08
C GLU A 38 -5.73 -3.24 12.58
N ALA A 39 -5.04 -2.09 12.70
CA ALA A 39 -5.62 -0.82 13.11
C ALA A 39 -6.70 -0.32 12.13
N ARG A 40 -6.53 -0.57 10.81
CA ARG A 40 -7.56 -0.25 9.80
C ARG A 40 -8.77 -1.17 9.91
N ARG A 41 -8.60 -2.42 10.34
CA ARG A 41 -9.69 -3.38 10.59
C ARG A 41 -10.44 -3.03 11.88
N GLN A 42 -9.72 -2.66 12.95
CA GLN A 42 -10.27 -2.19 14.22
C GLN A 42 -11.17 -0.96 14.02
N ARG A 43 -10.66 0.10 13.35
CA ARG A 43 -11.42 1.33 13.07
C ARG A 43 -12.71 1.07 12.28
N ARG A 44 -12.65 0.14 11.30
CA ARG A 44 -13.85 -0.25 10.53
C ARG A 44 -14.89 -0.95 11.41
N ARG A 45 -14.46 -1.85 12.30
CA ARG A 45 -15.35 -2.54 13.25
C ARG A 45 -16.00 -1.55 14.23
N GLU A 46 -15.21 -0.63 14.78
CA GLU A 46 -15.70 0.40 15.69
C GLU A 46 -16.71 1.33 15.03
N TYR A 47 -16.42 1.77 13.80
CA TYR A 47 -17.35 2.57 13.00
C TYR A 47 -18.67 1.84 12.75
N LEU A 48 -18.60 0.56 12.34
CA LEU A 48 -19.78 -0.29 12.14
C LEU A 48 -20.59 -0.44 13.43
N LYS A 49 -19.92 -0.69 14.56
CA LYS A 49 -20.57 -0.83 15.88
C LYS A 49 -21.28 0.46 16.28
N TRP A 50 -20.63 1.61 16.13
CA TRP A 50 -21.22 2.91 16.41
C TRP A 50 -22.44 3.18 15.52
N TRP A 51 -22.34 2.92 14.22
CA TRP A 51 -23.43 3.15 13.27
C TRP A 51 -24.64 2.27 13.58
N LEU A 52 -24.41 0.99 13.89
CA LEU A 52 -25.47 0.06 14.28
C LEU A 52 -26.08 0.37 15.65
N SER A 53 -25.32 0.96 16.59
CA SER A 53 -25.86 1.37 17.90
C SER A 53 -26.79 2.58 17.84
N ARG A 54 -26.79 3.35 16.74
CA ARG A 54 -27.64 4.53 16.54
C ARG A 54 -28.89 4.23 15.71
N LYS A 55 -29.16 2.96 15.39
CA LYS A 55 -30.30 2.50 14.59
C LYS A 55 -31.18 1.58 15.43
#